data_AF-A0A3Q4G8J2-F1
#
_entry.id   AF-A0A3Q4G8J2-F1
#
_cell.length_a   1.000
_cell.length_b   1.000
_cell.length_c   1.000
_cell.angle_alpha   90.00
_cell.angle_beta   90.00
_cell.angle_gamma   90.00
#
_symmetry.space_group_name_H-M   'P 1'
#
loop_
_entity.id
_entity.type
_entity.pdbx_description
1 polymer ?
#
loop_
_entity_poly.entity_id
_entity_poly.type
_entity_poly.pdbx_seq_one_letter_code
_entity_poly.pdbx_strand_id
1 'polypeptide(L)'
;MVSMDTMSRFHGEGVRYKAKLIGMDPVPDAIGEKMCRDSMMKLKGFEVAGRKQGIHKRRIWLKISSSGLKILDERTGTIVIQLHFCLLTFR
;
A
#
# COMPACT_ATOMS: atom_id res chain seq x y z
N MET A 1 26.16 18.62 6.55
CA MET A 1 24.80 19.20 6.57
C MET A 1 23.88 18.21 5.85
N VAL A 2 23.20 17.34 6.58
CA VAL A 2 22.21 16.42 6.01
C VAL A 2 20.84 17.00 6.33
N SER A 3 20.08 17.32 5.29
CA SER A 3 18.84 18.08 5.29
C SER A 3 17.79 17.51 6.25
N MET A 4 17.32 18.32 7.20
CA MET A 4 16.24 18.00 8.16
C MET A 4 14.82 18.03 7.53
N ASP A 5 14.72 18.15 6.20
CA ASP A 5 13.47 18.41 5.49
C ASP A 5 12.57 17.17 5.24
N THR A 6 13.08 15.95 5.40
CA THR A 6 12.28 14.73 5.15
C THR A 6 11.26 14.44 6.26
N MET A 7 11.58 14.75 7.53
CA MET A 7 10.66 14.50 8.64
C MET A 7 9.45 15.44 8.66
N SER A 8 9.62 16.69 8.19
CA SER A 8 8.51 17.66 8.17
C SER A 8 7.41 17.29 7.19
N ARG A 9 7.71 16.56 6.10
CA ARG A 9 6.72 16.19 5.07
C ARG A 9 5.73 15.13 5.51
N PHE A 10 6.10 14.32 6.50
CA PHE A 10 5.24 13.28 7.04
C PHE A 10 4.55 13.71 8.34
N HIS A 11 4.88 14.89 8.86
CA HIS A 11 4.26 15.45 10.05
C HIS A 11 2.86 16.02 9.74
N GLY A 12 1.89 15.81 10.64
CA GLY A 12 0.50 16.25 10.44
C GLY A 12 -0.26 15.38 9.43
N GLU A 13 -0.73 15.98 8.34
CA GLU A 13 -1.55 15.27 7.35
C GLU A 13 -0.74 14.26 6.50
N GLY A 14 0.57 14.43 6.43
CA GLY A 14 1.46 13.58 5.64
C GLY A 14 1.31 13.78 4.13
N VAL A 15 1.71 12.78 3.34
CA VAL A 15 1.72 12.82 1.88
C VAL A 15 0.65 11.90 1.30
N ARG A 16 -0.05 12.35 0.25
CA ARG A 16 -1.03 11.54 -0.49
C ARG A 16 -0.52 11.21 -1.89
N TYR A 17 -0.66 9.95 -2.29
CA TYR A 17 -0.29 9.45 -3.61
C TYR A 17 -1.49 8.80 -4.28
N LYS A 18 -1.65 9.05 -5.58
CA LYS A 18 -2.67 8.38 -6.39
C LYS A 18 -2.12 7.05 -6.86
N ALA A 19 -2.78 5.96 -6.50
CA ALA A 19 -2.33 4.60 -6.81
C ALA A 19 -3.49 3.69 -7.22
N LYS A 20 -3.17 2.44 -7.58
CA LYS A 20 -4.14 1.39 -7.86
C LYS A 20 -3.85 0.20 -6.95
N LEU A 21 -4.90 -0.32 -6.30
CA LEU A 21 -4.80 -1.49 -5.45
C LEU A 21 -4.79 -2.75 -6.33
N ILE A 22 -3.74 -3.57 -6.21
CA ILE A 22 -3.62 -4.85 -6.93
C ILE A 22 -4.39 -5.94 -6.16
N GLY A 23 -4.20 -6.01 -4.85
CA GLY A 23 -4.89 -6.93 -3.94
C GLY A 23 -4.16 -7.04 -2.60
N MET A 24 -4.65 -7.91 -1.73
CA MET A 24 -4.04 -8.27 -0.45
C MET A 24 -3.86 -9.78 -0.41
N ASP A 25 -2.70 -10.23 0.07
CA ASP A 25 -2.37 -11.64 0.23
C ASP A 25 -1.80 -11.83 1.64
N PRO A 26 -2.36 -12.72 2.47
CA PRO A 26 -1.76 -13.04 3.76
C PRO A 26 -0.45 -13.81 3.53
N VAL A 27 0.61 -13.34 4.17
CA VAL A 27 1.93 -13.97 4.12
C VAL A 27 2.22 -14.72 5.42
N PRO A 28 2.91 -15.89 5.36
CA PRO A 28 3.18 -16.71 6.54
C PRO A 28 4.23 -16.09 7.46
N ASP A 29 5.20 -15.37 6.91
CA ASP A 29 6.32 -14.78 7.65
C ASP A 29 6.36 -13.26 7.51
N ALA A 30 7.02 -12.61 8.46
CA ALA A 30 7.16 -11.15 8.48
C ALA A 30 8.35 -10.64 7.63
N ILE A 31 9.26 -11.53 7.19
CA ILE A 31 10.55 -11.20 6.59
C ILE A 31 10.87 -12.17 5.44
N GLY A 32 11.27 -11.64 4.28
CA GLY A 32 11.86 -12.45 3.20
C GLY A 32 11.51 -11.97 1.79
N GLU A 33 12.50 -11.43 1.05
CA GLU A 33 12.30 -10.87 -0.29
C GLU A 33 11.63 -11.85 -1.27
N LYS A 34 12.00 -13.14 -1.19
CA LYS A 34 11.42 -14.20 -2.00
C LYS A 34 9.90 -14.30 -1.80
N MET A 35 9.45 -14.31 -0.54
CA MET A 35 8.02 -14.37 -0.21
C MET A 35 7.27 -13.14 -0.74
N CYS A 36 7.85 -11.96 -0.59
CA CYS A 36 7.26 -10.71 -1.08
C CYS A 36 7.10 -10.73 -2.61
N ARG A 37 8.10 -11.27 -3.30
CA ARG A 37 8.10 -11.44 -4.76
C ARG A 37 7.06 -12.47 -5.19
N ASP A 38 6.97 -13.59 -4.48
CA ASP A 38 6.01 -14.67 -4.76
C ASP A 38 4.56 -14.19 -4.56
N SER A 39 4.26 -13.49 -3.45
CA SER A 39 2.94 -12.88 -3.23
C SER A 39 2.62 -11.80 -4.27
N MET A 40 3.59 -10.97 -4.67
CA MET A 40 3.38 -9.98 -5.73
C MET A 40 3.10 -10.65 -7.08
N MET A 41 3.82 -11.73 -7.43
CA MET A 41 3.59 -12.52 -8.65
C MET A 41 2.17 -13.11 -8.66
N LYS A 42 1.76 -13.72 -7.54
CA LYS A 42 0.42 -14.29 -7.34
C LYS A 42 -0.67 -13.23 -7.53
N LEU A 43 -0.56 -12.10 -6.85
CA LEU A 43 -1.53 -10.99 -6.96
C LEU A 43 -1.60 -10.40 -8.38
N LYS A 44 -0.47 -10.27 -9.07
CA LYS A 44 -0.45 -9.86 -10.49
C LYS A 44 -1.13 -10.89 -11.40
N GLY A 45 -0.94 -12.18 -11.13
CA GLY A 45 -1.62 -13.26 -11.85
C GLY A 45 -3.15 -13.16 -11.75
N PHE A 46 -3.66 -12.92 -10.53
CA PHE A 46 -5.10 -12.68 -10.32
C PHE A 46 -5.59 -11.44 -11.05
N GLU A 47 -4.80 -10.37 -11.11
CA GLU A 47 -5.20 -9.18 -11.85
C GLU A 47 -5.27 -9.42 -13.36
N VAL A 48 -4.35 -10.20 -13.93
CA VAL A 48 -4.42 -10.59 -15.35
C VAL A 48 -5.68 -11.40 -15.62
N ALA A 49 -6.05 -12.31 -14.73
CA ALA A 49 -7.30 -13.07 -14.82
C ALA A 49 -8.54 -12.16 -14.68
N GLY A 50 -8.54 -11.25 -13.71
CA GLY A 50 -9.62 -10.28 -13.49
C GLY A 50 -9.79 -9.31 -14.66
N ARG A 51 -8.69 -8.90 -15.31
CA ARG A 51 -8.74 -8.06 -16.51
C ARG A 51 -9.43 -8.77 -17.68
N LYS A 52 -9.24 -10.09 -17.82
CA LYS A 52 -9.98 -10.91 -18.82
C LYS A 52 -11.48 -10.97 -18.49
N GLN A 53 -11.85 -10.85 -17.23
CA GLN A 53 -13.24 -10.78 -16.75
C GLN A 53 -13.80 -9.35 -16.74
N GLY A 54 -13.06 -8.34 -17.21
CA GLY A 54 -13.49 -6.93 -17.20
C GLY A 54 -13.38 -6.24 -15.84
N ILE A 55 -12.76 -6.87 -14.84
CA ILE A 55 -12.54 -6.28 -13.52
C ILE A 55 -11.27 -5.42 -13.57
N HIS A 56 -11.42 -4.12 -13.33
CA HIS A 56 -10.31 -3.18 -13.29
C HIS A 56 -9.82 -2.93 -11.85
N LYS A 57 -8.51 -2.72 -11.68
CA LYS A 57 -7.90 -2.37 -10.40
C LYS A 57 -8.62 -1.17 -9.76
N ARG A 58 -8.92 -1.26 -8.46
CA ARG A 58 -9.52 -0.15 -7.70
C ARG A 58 -8.52 0.99 -7.59
N ARG A 59 -8.97 2.21 -7.88
CA ARG A 59 -8.15 3.41 -7.73
C ARG A 59 -8.22 3.87 -6.28
N ILE A 60 -7.07 4.17 -5.70
CA ILE A 60 -6.94 4.47 -4.27
C ILE A 60 -6.05 5.69 -4.06
N TRP A 61 -6.25 6.34 -2.92
CA TRP A 61 -5.33 7.30 -2.34
C TRP A 61 -4.51 6.64 -1.25
N LEU A 62 -3.19 6.63 -1.43
CA LEU A 62 -2.24 6.16 -0.44
C LEU A 62 -1.76 7.36 0.38
N LYS A 63 -2.15 7.44 1.65
CA LYS A 63 -1.77 8.51 2.57
C LYS A 63 -0.71 8.00 3.54
N ILE A 64 0.48 8.56 3.46
CA ILE A 64 1.64 8.21 4.28
C ILE A 64 1.89 9.35 5.25
N SER A 65 1.77 9.08 6.54
CA SER A 65 1.97 10.04 7.64
C SER A 65 2.95 9.45 8.65
N SER A 66 3.55 10.26 9.53
CA SER A 66 4.46 9.78 10.58
C SER A 66 3.83 8.75 11.53
N SER A 67 2.50 8.69 11.61
CA SER A 67 1.76 7.68 12.38
C SER A 67 1.65 6.32 11.67
N GLY A 68 1.68 6.32 10.33
CA GLY A 68 1.48 5.13 9.54
C GLY A 68 0.91 5.41 8.16
N LEU A 69 0.39 4.35 7.55
CA LEU A 69 -0.09 4.30 6.18
C LEU A 69 -1.58 4.04 6.14
N LYS A 70 -2.32 4.89 5.43
CA LYS A 70 -3.76 4.76 5.21
C LYS A 70 -4.04 4.60 3.72
N ILE A 71 -4.87 3.63 3.38
CA ILE A 71 -5.36 3.43 2.02
C ILE A 71 -6.82 3.85 2.00
N LEU A 72 -7.13 4.85 1.17
CA LEU A 72 -8.49 5.34 0.96
C LEU A 72 -8.95 4.99 -0.44
N ASP A 73 -10.23 4.64 -0.61
CA ASP A 73 -10.80 4.43 -1.93
C ASP A 73 -11.02 5.80 -2.63
N GLU A 74 -10.66 5.91 -3.91
CA GLU A 74 -10.85 7.15 -4.67
C GLU A 74 -12.34 7.47 -4.88
N ARG A 75 -13.21 6.46 -4.96
CA ARG A 75 -14.63 6.64 -5.30
C ARG A 75 -15.47 7.00 -4.09
N THR A 76 -15.25 6.34 -2.95
CA THR A 76 -16.06 6.52 -1.73
C THR A 76 -15.38 7.41 -0.68
N GLY A 77 -14.07 7.66 -0.80
CA GLY A 77 -13.31 8.42 0.21
C GLY A 77 -13.17 7.70 1.56
N THR A 78 -13.64 6.46 1.67
CA THR A 78 -13.56 5.65 2.88
C THR A 78 -12.16 5.06 3.04
N ILE A 79 -11.70 4.99 4.30
CA ILE A 79 -10.46 4.31 4.66
C ILE A 79 -10.71 2.81 4.56
N VAL A 80 -10.03 2.15 3.64
CA VAL A 80 -10.12 0.70 3.43
C VAL A 80 -9.18 -0.02 4.39
N ILE A 81 -7.97 0.52 4.57
CA ILE A 81 -6.91 -0.09 5.39
C ILE A 81 -6.18 1.01 6.14
N GLN A 82 -5.89 0.77 7.42
CA GLN A 82 -5.03 1.62 8.25
C GLN A 82 -3.96 0.74 8.89
N LEU A 83 -2.71 0.94 8.51
CA LEU A 83 -1.54 0.30 9.12
C LEU A 83 -0.77 1.33 9.95
N HIS A 84 -0.53 1.00 11.22
CA HIS A 84 0.40 1.76 12.04
C HIS A 84 1.83 1.38 11.66
N PHE A 85 2.79 2.32 11.73
CA PHE A 85 4.18 2.03 11.35
C PHE A 85 4.79 0.85 12.12
N CYS A 86 4.38 0.65 13.38
CA CYS A 86 4.83 -0.48 14.19
C CYS A 86 4.44 -1.86 13.61
N LEU A 87 3.42 -1.91 12.76
CA LEU A 87 2.92 -3.14 12.13
C LEU A 87 3.53 -3.38 10.73
N LEU A 88 4.32 -2.44 10.21
CA LEU A 88 5.08 -2.60 8.96
C LEU A 88 6.38 -3.34 9.27
N THR A 89 6.35 -4.67 9.17
CA THR A 89 7.48 -5.54 9.54
C THR A 89 8.46 -5.84 8.39
N PHE A 90 8.31 -5.19 7.24
CA PHE A 90 9.24 -5.36 6.11
C PHE A 90 10.59 -4.72 6.41
N ARG A 91 11.63 -5.54 6.53
CA ARG A 91 13.04 -5.10 6.62
C ARG A 91 13.85 -5.73 5.50
#